data_AF-A0A1H3QVR3-F1
#
_entry.id   AF-A0A1H3QVR3-F1
#
_cell.length_a   1.000
_cell.length_b   1.000
_cell.length_c   1.000
_cell.angle_alpha   90.00
_cell.angle_beta   90.00
_cell.angle_gamma   90.00
#
_symmetry.space_group_name_H-M   'P 1'
#
loop_
_entity.id
_entity.type
_entity.pdbx_description
1 polymer ?
#
loop_
_entity_poly.entity_id
_entity_poly.type
_entity_poly.pdbx_seq_one_letter_code
_entity_poly.pdbx_strand_id
1 'polypeptide(L)'
;MHPSNKLLAEVSRILPRIAEESSDREEIPETDLLERLVNATGIVVEEAGSALGVVRRLLQALSVLDEARLGTGVWAFVSFPASLLARSVLGGLGEAEFRLLEPGFWNASEYLVDRQRALIKQSEEFRAALPAGLVPIRRVWVSWAWIALDEKFLMVRREDPALFRDGSRGQFVFPGGRVSNEDLPKPVRLTASRCLDFFDPNVEIDPRHIRYAFSQTVRRELREELEISGNAFEAEIPLGEPIHYIALEGAKSAYSATEYHIQPFSVALNDAGKTGLLRCMAAHPERFAWFTSEELAAGVNAAGAKAFVDAIRQGGPALDPDAFTTPIGTASPLKDPIDTPGKPSEPFFVGTTGRERQVHVGLDADEIDLLNWLVAVRRGDDIEELAVGVSIASGTGWVLIEDDHILTGLRTLAAKVDAAGLPLLDFHDRAVRLNAVTPYFSSSSFSMEIQDERRGKSYRLKLSRHRLQSPLGIASVKKASISLPEVLGNAIYSLHQGDLQPALDNIESVKRMQRDIRGFLDSIGARLLVRQIDGVPELAVGR
;
A
#
# COMPACT_ATOMS: atom_id res chain seq x y z
N MET A 1 -25.31 41.92 -5.27
CA MET A 1 -26.76 42.22 -5.26
C MET A 1 -27.50 40.91 -5.06
N HIS A 2 -28.26 40.76 -3.96
CA HIS A 2 -29.11 39.58 -3.79
C HIS A 2 -30.40 39.82 -4.60
N PRO A 3 -30.72 39.00 -5.63
CA PRO A 3 -32.05 39.07 -6.21
C PRO A 3 -33.06 38.81 -5.09
N SER A 4 -34.04 39.70 -4.94
CA SER A 4 -35.08 39.48 -3.93
C SER A 4 -35.80 38.17 -4.23
N ASN A 5 -36.21 37.44 -3.20
CA ASN A 5 -36.97 36.19 -3.34
C ASN A 5 -38.17 36.32 -4.29
N LYS A 6 -38.83 37.49 -4.32
CA LYS A 6 -39.92 37.81 -5.25
C LYS A 6 -39.49 37.80 -6.72
N LEU A 7 -38.25 38.19 -7.01
CA LEU A 7 -37.74 38.28 -8.38
C LEU A 7 -37.61 36.90 -9.03
N LEU A 8 -37.07 35.91 -8.31
CA LEU A 8 -36.93 34.54 -8.82
C LEU A 8 -38.29 33.87 -9.04
N ALA A 9 -39.24 34.13 -8.14
CA ALA A 9 -40.62 33.68 -8.30
C ALA A 9 -41.26 34.27 -9.57
N GLU A 10 -41.09 35.57 -9.86
CA GLU A 10 -41.59 36.15 -11.11
C GLU A 10 -40.89 35.61 -12.35
N VAL A 11 -39.56 35.41 -12.30
CA VAL A 11 -38.84 34.79 -13.42
C VAL A 11 -39.45 33.41 -13.73
N SER A 12 -39.77 32.60 -12.72
CA SER A 12 -40.39 31.27 -12.92
C SER A 12 -41.71 31.30 -13.70
N ARG A 13 -42.47 32.42 -13.63
CA ARG A 13 -43.78 32.56 -14.29
C ARG A 13 -43.65 32.97 -15.76
N ILE A 14 -42.65 33.77 -16.08
CA ILE A 14 -42.46 34.32 -17.44
C ILE A 14 -41.67 33.37 -18.38
N LEU A 15 -41.17 32.24 -17.88
CA LEU A 15 -40.46 31.23 -18.69
C LEU A 15 -41.34 30.66 -19.82
N PRO A 16 -40.71 30.20 -20.93
CA PRO A 16 -41.42 29.55 -22.04
C PRO A 16 -42.34 28.40 -21.60
N ARG A 17 -43.47 28.23 -22.28
CA ARG A 17 -44.37 27.09 -22.08
C ARG A 17 -44.08 25.98 -23.08
N ILE A 18 -44.39 24.75 -22.69
CA ILE A 18 -44.31 23.57 -23.55
C ILE A 18 -45.47 22.65 -23.18
N ALA A 19 -46.09 22.01 -24.16
CA ALA A 19 -47.19 21.07 -23.94
C ALA A 19 -46.66 19.72 -23.42
N GLU A 20 -47.48 19.03 -22.62
CA GLU A 20 -47.16 17.69 -22.12
C GLU A 20 -47.30 16.61 -23.21
N GLU A 21 -48.36 16.69 -24.01
CA GLU A 21 -48.75 15.65 -24.96
C GLU A 21 -48.60 16.08 -26.44
N SER A 22 -47.86 17.15 -26.73
CA SER A 22 -47.56 17.57 -28.11
C SER A 22 -46.15 18.15 -28.25
N SER A 23 -45.73 18.40 -29.49
CA SER A 23 -44.48 19.10 -29.81
C SER A 23 -44.57 20.62 -29.70
N ASP A 24 -45.70 21.16 -29.23
CA ASP A 24 -45.90 22.60 -29.13
C ASP A 24 -45.05 23.18 -28.01
N ARG A 25 -44.16 24.09 -28.37
CA ARG A 25 -43.32 24.81 -27.41
C ARG A 25 -43.22 26.28 -27.78
N GLU A 26 -43.19 27.12 -26.75
CA GLU A 26 -42.98 28.55 -26.87
C GLU A 26 -41.47 28.82 -27.04
N GLU A 27 -41.15 29.72 -27.96
CA GLU A 27 -39.80 30.24 -28.17
C GLU A 27 -39.86 31.74 -27.86
N ILE A 28 -39.16 32.19 -26.82
CA ILE A 28 -39.23 33.59 -26.35
C ILE A 28 -37.85 34.24 -26.49
N PRO A 29 -37.71 35.37 -27.22
CA PRO A 29 -36.48 36.15 -27.23
C PRO A 29 -36.08 36.62 -25.82
N GLU A 30 -34.78 36.66 -25.51
CA GLU A 30 -34.30 37.11 -24.20
C GLU A 30 -34.67 38.56 -23.89
N THR A 31 -34.76 39.41 -24.92
CA THR A 31 -35.25 40.79 -24.83
C THR A 31 -36.69 40.85 -24.31
N ASP A 32 -37.54 39.93 -24.77
CA ASP A 32 -38.94 39.89 -24.38
C ASP A 32 -39.09 39.39 -22.94
N LEU A 33 -38.25 38.44 -22.52
CA LEU A 33 -38.19 38.01 -21.12
C LEU A 33 -37.74 39.16 -20.20
N LEU A 34 -36.78 39.97 -20.65
CA LEU A 34 -36.30 41.14 -19.92
C LEU A 34 -37.40 42.19 -19.75
N GLU A 35 -38.11 42.53 -20.84
CA GLU A 35 -39.25 43.45 -20.80
C GLU A 35 -40.37 42.93 -19.91
N ARG A 36 -40.73 41.64 -20.01
CA ARG A 36 -41.74 41.02 -19.15
C ARG A 36 -41.36 41.11 -17.69
N LEU A 37 -40.08 40.89 -17.35
CA LEU A 37 -39.60 40.95 -15.97
C LEU A 37 -39.63 42.37 -15.41
N VAL A 38 -39.16 43.36 -16.19
CA VAL A 38 -39.20 44.79 -15.82
C VAL A 38 -40.64 45.23 -15.59
N ASN A 39 -41.56 44.87 -16.49
CA ASN A 39 -42.97 45.22 -16.36
C ASN A 39 -43.65 44.55 -15.16
N ALA A 40 -43.29 43.30 -14.84
CA ALA A 40 -43.88 42.56 -13.73
C ALA A 40 -43.39 43.02 -12.35
N THR A 41 -42.17 43.52 -12.25
CA THR A 41 -41.51 43.80 -10.95
C THR A 41 -41.21 45.28 -10.71
N GLY A 42 -41.18 46.11 -11.75
CA GLY A 42 -40.83 47.53 -11.67
C GLY A 42 -39.36 47.82 -11.39
N ILE A 43 -38.47 46.81 -11.46
CA ILE A 43 -37.02 46.99 -11.27
C ILE A 43 -36.36 47.58 -12.53
N VAL A 44 -35.16 48.14 -12.36
CA VAL A 44 -34.40 48.69 -13.48
C VAL A 44 -33.87 47.59 -14.40
N VAL A 45 -33.72 47.92 -15.69
CA VAL A 45 -33.31 46.99 -16.76
C VAL A 45 -32.00 46.25 -16.43
N GLU A 46 -31.02 46.92 -15.82
CA GLU A 46 -29.72 46.32 -15.47
C GLU A 46 -29.84 45.23 -14.39
N GLU A 47 -30.67 45.47 -13.36
CA GLU A 47 -30.96 44.49 -12.30
C GLU A 47 -31.73 43.29 -12.86
N ALA A 48 -32.72 43.53 -13.71
CA ALA A 48 -33.48 42.49 -14.41
C ALA A 48 -32.57 41.64 -15.31
N GLY A 49 -31.67 42.29 -16.06
CA GLY A 49 -30.69 41.61 -16.92
C GLY A 49 -29.72 40.75 -16.13
N SER A 50 -29.22 41.26 -15.00
CA SER A 50 -28.34 40.50 -14.11
C SER A 50 -29.05 39.26 -13.53
N ALA A 51 -30.30 39.41 -13.09
CA ALA A 51 -31.09 38.30 -12.56
C ALA A 51 -31.39 37.24 -13.64
N LEU A 52 -31.80 37.66 -14.84
CA LEU A 52 -32.00 36.76 -15.97
C LEU A 52 -30.70 36.06 -16.39
N GLY A 53 -29.57 36.75 -16.36
CA GLY A 53 -28.26 36.14 -16.63
C GLY A 53 -27.91 35.02 -15.66
N VAL A 54 -28.17 35.21 -14.35
CA VAL A 54 -27.99 34.16 -13.34
C VAL A 54 -28.95 32.99 -13.57
N VAL A 55 -30.23 33.28 -13.85
CA VAL A 55 -31.22 32.23 -14.13
C VAL A 55 -30.86 31.46 -15.40
N ARG A 56 -30.44 32.14 -16.46
CA ARG A 56 -29.95 31.53 -17.70
C ARG A 56 -28.85 30.53 -17.39
N ARG A 57 -27.85 30.94 -16.62
CA ARG A 57 -26.71 30.09 -16.26
C ARG A 57 -27.14 28.87 -15.44
N LEU A 58 -28.06 29.05 -14.50
CA LEU A 58 -28.63 27.95 -13.72
C LEU A 58 -29.38 26.95 -14.60
N LEU A 59 -30.25 27.42 -15.49
CA LEU A 59 -31.03 26.55 -16.38
C LEU A 59 -30.15 25.85 -17.42
N GLN A 60 -29.07 26.50 -17.88
CA GLN A 60 -28.03 25.84 -18.69
C GLN A 60 -27.32 24.74 -17.89
N ALA A 61 -26.94 24.98 -16.63
CA ALA A 61 -26.30 23.98 -15.80
C ALA A 61 -27.20 22.75 -15.53
N LEU A 62 -28.53 22.94 -15.51
CA LEU A 62 -29.50 21.86 -15.43
C LEU A 62 -29.82 21.20 -16.78
N SER A 63 -29.25 21.68 -17.89
CA SER A 63 -29.50 21.19 -19.26
C SER A 63 -30.99 21.18 -19.65
N VAL A 64 -31.77 22.18 -19.21
CA VAL A 64 -33.21 22.23 -19.48
C VAL A 64 -33.60 23.07 -20.70
N LEU A 65 -32.70 23.93 -21.19
CA LEU A 65 -32.94 24.81 -22.33
C LEU A 65 -32.35 24.23 -23.62
N ASP A 66 -33.01 24.48 -24.74
CA ASP A 66 -32.53 24.12 -26.08
C ASP A 66 -31.29 24.96 -26.43
N GLU A 67 -30.11 24.32 -26.46
CA GLU A 67 -28.83 24.99 -26.66
C GLU A 67 -28.74 25.71 -28.01
N ALA A 68 -29.31 25.13 -29.08
CA ALA A 68 -29.27 25.73 -30.41
C ALA A 68 -30.09 27.02 -30.46
N ARG A 69 -31.28 27.02 -29.83
CA ARG A 69 -32.10 28.24 -29.69
C ARG A 69 -31.45 29.27 -28.78
N LEU A 70 -30.90 28.82 -27.66
CA LEU A 70 -30.25 29.69 -26.70
C LEU A 70 -29.01 30.39 -27.29
N GLY A 71 -28.29 29.73 -28.20
CA GLY A 71 -27.20 30.31 -28.98
C GLY A 71 -27.63 31.47 -29.88
N THR A 72 -28.91 31.53 -30.26
CA THR A 72 -29.51 32.63 -31.04
C THR A 72 -30.24 33.67 -30.17
N GLY A 73 -30.11 33.61 -28.84
CA GLY A 73 -30.75 34.54 -27.91
C GLY A 73 -32.23 34.24 -27.64
N VAL A 74 -32.69 33.02 -27.92
CA VAL A 74 -34.07 32.59 -27.76
C VAL A 74 -34.15 31.48 -26.71
N TRP A 75 -35.04 31.63 -25.73
CA TRP A 75 -35.26 30.64 -24.69
C TRP A 75 -36.39 29.70 -25.10
N ALA A 76 -36.11 28.40 -25.05
CA ALA A 76 -37.08 27.33 -25.26
C ALA A 76 -36.67 26.13 -24.41
N PHE A 77 -37.64 25.39 -23.85
CA PHE A 77 -37.35 24.16 -23.12
C PHE A 77 -37.14 22.98 -24.07
N VAL A 78 -36.24 22.07 -23.71
CA VAL A 78 -36.00 20.83 -24.49
C VAL A 78 -37.13 19.81 -24.37
N SER A 79 -37.87 19.85 -23.27
CA SER A 79 -38.97 18.91 -22.98
C SER A 79 -39.90 19.43 -21.90
N PHE A 80 -41.09 18.83 -21.79
CA PHE A 80 -42.03 19.14 -20.72
C PHE A 80 -41.45 18.87 -19.31
N PRO A 81 -40.81 17.70 -19.02
CA PRO A 81 -40.13 17.49 -17.74
C PRO A 81 -39.05 18.54 -17.41
N ALA A 82 -38.29 18.99 -18.42
CA ALA A 82 -37.29 20.04 -18.24
C ALA A 82 -37.93 21.37 -17.77
N SER A 83 -39.10 21.70 -18.32
CA SER A 83 -39.87 22.87 -17.89
C SER A 83 -40.39 22.74 -16.46
N LEU A 84 -40.82 21.54 -16.05
CA LEU A 84 -41.29 21.28 -14.68
C LEU A 84 -40.16 21.43 -13.67
N LEU A 85 -38.98 20.87 -13.96
CA LEU A 85 -37.79 21.01 -13.11
C LEU A 85 -37.41 22.49 -12.95
N ALA A 86 -37.32 23.22 -14.07
CA ALA A 86 -36.95 24.63 -14.07
C ALA A 86 -37.91 25.47 -13.20
N ARG A 87 -39.22 25.28 -13.37
CA ARG A 87 -40.24 26.00 -12.61
C ARG A 87 -40.24 25.60 -11.14
N SER A 88 -40.05 24.32 -10.82
CA SER A 88 -39.96 23.84 -9.44
C SER A 88 -38.75 24.43 -8.71
N VAL A 89 -37.57 24.42 -9.34
CA VAL A 89 -36.35 24.99 -8.76
C VAL A 89 -36.46 26.50 -8.59
N LEU A 90 -36.87 27.23 -9.63
CA LEU A 90 -36.95 28.70 -9.57
C LEU A 90 -38.07 29.20 -8.67
N GLY A 91 -39.23 28.55 -8.70
CA GLY A 91 -40.34 28.85 -7.80
C GLY A 91 -39.95 28.57 -6.35
N GLY A 92 -39.27 27.46 -6.09
CA GLY A 92 -38.72 27.13 -4.78
C GLY A 92 -37.66 28.13 -4.31
N LEU A 93 -36.71 28.53 -5.14
CA LEU A 93 -35.70 29.54 -4.79
C LEU A 93 -36.30 30.92 -4.46
N GLY A 94 -37.55 31.18 -4.85
CA GLY A 94 -38.32 32.34 -4.41
C GLY A 94 -38.89 32.23 -2.99
N GLU A 95 -38.75 31.09 -2.32
CA GLU A 95 -39.25 30.82 -0.97
C GLU A 95 -38.09 30.60 0.01
N ALA A 96 -38.12 31.29 1.15
CA ALA A 96 -37.01 31.27 2.12
C ALA A 96 -36.78 29.89 2.78
N GLU A 97 -37.81 29.05 2.83
CA GLU A 97 -37.78 27.71 3.44
C GLU A 97 -37.46 26.59 2.45
N PHE A 98 -37.46 26.87 1.15
CA PHE A 98 -37.18 25.85 0.14
C PHE A 98 -35.76 25.31 0.28
N ARG A 99 -35.63 23.98 0.26
CA ARG A 99 -34.34 23.29 0.27
C ARG A 99 -34.40 22.16 -0.75
N LEU A 100 -33.32 21.99 -1.50
CA LEU A 100 -33.13 20.83 -2.39
C LEU A 100 -32.69 19.58 -1.62
N LEU A 101 -32.19 19.75 -0.40
CA LEU A 101 -31.66 18.72 0.48
C LEU A 101 -32.17 18.95 1.90
N GLU A 102 -32.35 17.89 2.67
CA GLU A 102 -32.83 17.98 4.04
C GLU A 102 -31.90 18.83 4.95
N PRO A 103 -32.43 19.52 5.97
CA PRO A 103 -31.61 20.23 6.94
C PRO A 103 -30.55 19.31 7.57
N GLY A 104 -29.31 19.80 7.68
CA GLY A 104 -28.21 19.02 8.22
C GLY A 104 -27.63 17.97 7.28
N PHE A 105 -28.05 17.92 6.01
CA PHE A 105 -27.52 16.98 5.02
C PHE A 105 -25.99 17.00 4.93
N TRP A 106 -25.36 18.17 5.07
CA TRP A 106 -23.90 18.34 4.99
C TRP A 106 -23.16 18.25 6.33
N ASN A 107 -23.86 17.96 7.42
CA ASN A 107 -23.21 17.74 8.71
C ASN A 107 -22.35 16.47 8.65
N ALA A 108 -21.30 16.43 9.48
CA ALA A 108 -20.49 15.24 9.66
C ALA A 108 -21.36 14.11 10.22
N SER A 109 -21.70 13.14 9.37
CA SER A 109 -22.56 12.00 9.70
C SER A 109 -22.13 10.79 8.88
N GLU A 110 -21.82 9.67 9.54
CA GLU A 110 -21.42 8.43 8.88
C GLU A 110 -22.53 7.88 7.97
N TYR A 111 -23.79 8.13 8.30
CA TYR A 111 -24.96 7.65 7.55
C TYR A 111 -25.19 8.40 6.23
N LEU A 112 -24.65 9.62 6.09
CA LEU A 112 -24.87 10.45 4.90
C LEU A 112 -23.67 10.48 3.96
N VAL A 113 -22.52 9.91 4.35
CA VAL A 113 -21.27 9.96 3.59
C VAL A 113 -21.47 9.52 2.14
N ASP A 114 -22.21 8.43 1.90
CA ASP A 114 -22.40 7.91 0.55
C ASP A 114 -23.26 8.82 -0.32
N ARG A 115 -24.35 9.37 0.24
CA ARG A 115 -25.20 10.33 -0.49
C ARG A 115 -24.47 11.63 -0.77
N GLN A 116 -23.73 12.15 0.22
CA GLN A 116 -22.88 13.32 0.07
C GLN A 116 -21.83 13.09 -1.02
N ARG A 117 -21.10 11.97 -0.94
CA ARG A 117 -20.05 11.61 -1.89
C ARG A 117 -20.59 11.44 -3.31
N ALA A 118 -21.74 10.78 -3.48
CA ALA A 118 -22.34 10.57 -4.79
C ALA A 118 -22.71 11.89 -5.49
N LEU A 119 -23.33 12.83 -4.75
CA LEU A 119 -23.69 14.15 -5.28
C LEU A 119 -22.46 14.97 -5.68
N ILE A 120 -21.43 15.00 -4.83
CA ILE A 120 -20.21 15.74 -5.13
C ILE A 120 -19.46 15.08 -6.29
N LYS A 121 -19.34 13.75 -6.28
CA LYS A 121 -18.67 12.99 -7.35
C LYS A 121 -19.28 13.30 -8.71
N GLN A 122 -20.60 13.22 -8.83
CA GLN A 122 -21.29 13.51 -10.10
C GLN A 122 -21.02 14.95 -10.57
N SER A 123 -21.10 15.91 -9.65
CA SER A 123 -20.87 17.33 -9.96
C SER A 123 -19.42 17.58 -10.44
N GLU A 124 -18.46 16.96 -9.77
CA GLU A 124 -17.04 17.11 -10.09
C GLU A 124 -16.64 16.36 -11.37
N GLU A 125 -17.28 15.23 -11.69
CA GLU A 125 -17.11 14.53 -12.97
C GLU A 125 -17.60 15.40 -14.14
N PHE A 126 -18.75 16.07 -14.00
CA PHE A 126 -19.21 17.03 -15.00
C PHE A 126 -18.25 18.21 -15.16
N ARG A 127 -17.71 18.73 -14.05
CA ARG A 127 -16.74 19.83 -14.10
C ARG A 127 -15.43 19.41 -14.75
N ALA A 128 -14.94 18.21 -14.45
CA ALA A 128 -13.71 17.66 -15.03
C ALA A 128 -13.84 17.37 -16.54
N ALA A 129 -15.05 17.15 -17.05
CA ALA A 129 -15.33 16.95 -18.47
C ALA A 129 -15.36 18.26 -19.28
N LEU A 130 -15.30 19.43 -18.64
CA LEU A 130 -15.24 20.71 -19.34
C LEU A 130 -13.91 20.90 -20.08
N PRO A 131 -13.83 21.78 -21.11
CA PRO A 131 -12.59 22.03 -21.85
C PRO A 131 -11.40 22.50 -21.00
N ALA A 132 -11.68 23.14 -19.86
CA ALA A 132 -10.65 23.55 -18.90
C ALA A 132 -10.00 22.36 -18.16
N GLY A 133 -10.60 21.17 -18.25
CA GLY A 133 -10.15 19.95 -17.59
C GLY A 133 -10.28 20.00 -16.07
N LEU A 134 -9.40 19.25 -15.40
CA LEU A 134 -9.42 19.08 -13.96
C LEU A 134 -8.75 20.28 -13.26
N VAL A 135 -9.54 21.27 -12.86
CA VAL A 135 -9.07 22.43 -12.10
C VAL A 135 -9.24 22.17 -10.59
N PRO A 136 -8.18 22.18 -9.76
CA PRO A 136 -8.30 21.98 -8.32
C PRO A 136 -9.15 23.06 -7.65
N ILE A 137 -9.99 22.66 -6.69
CA ILE A 137 -10.73 23.57 -5.80
C ILE A 137 -10.31 23.41 -4.34
N ARG A 138 -9.32 22.55 -4.11
CA ARG A 138 -8.80 22.20 -2.79
C ARG A 138 -7.33 21.79 -2.92
N ARG A 139 -6.53 22.20 -1.95
CA ARG A 139 -5.15 21.76 -1.77
C ARG A 139 -5.03 20.81 -0.57
N VAL A 140 -4.22 19.77 -0.73
CA VAL A 140 -3.86 18.85 0.34
C VAL A 140 -2.34 18.70 0.37
N TRP A 141 -1.80 18.83 1.58
CA TRP A 141 -0.39 18.56 1.85
C TRP A 141 -0.28 17.21 2.55
N VAL A 142 0.65 16.37 2.10
CA VAL A 142 0.84 15.00 2.61
C VAL A 142 2.32 14.79 2.91
N SER A 143 2.62 14.12 4.02
CA SER A 143 3.98 13.65 4.31
C SER A 143 4.03 12.13 4.22
N TRP A 144 5.07 11.59 3.59
CA TRP A 144 5.36 10.15 3.57
C TRP A 144 6.72 9.87 4.16
N ALA A 145 6.81 8.86 5.00
CA ALA A 145 8.08 8.31 5.47
C ALA A 145 8.46 7.10 4.61
N TRP A 146 9.68 7.14 4.08
CA TRP A 146 10.27 6.02 3.38
C TRP A 146 11.20 5.28 4.32
N ILE A 147 10.77 4.10 4.74
CA ILE A 147 11.47 3.21 5.66
C ILE A 147 11.67 1.90 4.92
N ALA A 148 12.93 1.48 4.75
CA ALA A 148 13.26 0.22 4.13
C ALA A 148 13.99 -0.73 5.07
N LEU A 149 13.79 -2.03 4.86
CA LEU A 149 14.50 -3.11 5.53
C LEU A 149 14.62 -4.29 4.56
N ASP A 150 15.82 -4.88 4.48
CA ASP A 150 16.13 -6.02 3.61
C ASP A 150 15.60 -5.83 2.17
N GLU A 151 15.98 -4.72 1.53
CA GLU A 151 15.62 -4.35 0.15
C GLU A 151 14.11 -4.12 -0.11
N LYS A 152 13.31 -3.96 0.94
CA LYS A 152 11.87 -3.73 0.84
C LYS A 152 11.45 -2.48 1.60
N PHE A 153 10.47 -1.77 1.07
CA PHE A 153 9.82 -0.66 1.76
C PHE A 153 8.67 -1.15 2.64
N LEU A 154 8.57 -0.55 3.82
CA LEU A 154 7.44 -0.70 4.73
C LEU A 154 6.26 0.13 4.21
N MET A 155 5.10 -0.49 4.13
CA MET A 155 3.83 0.18 3.85
C MET A 155 2.80 -0.16 4.93
N VAL A 156 1.93 0.81 5.22
CA VAL A 156 0.83 0.70 6.17
C VAL A 156 -0.49 0.55 5.45
N ARG A 157 -1.40 -0.22 6.05
CA ARG A 157 -2.75 -0.40 5.56
C ARG A 157 -3.52 0.89 5.79
N ARG A 158 -4.13 1.40 4.73
CA ARG A 158 -4.94 2.62 4.79
C ARG A 158 -6.20 2.39 5.63
N GLU A 159 -6.56 3.37 6.45
CA GLU A 159 -7.72 3.29 7.35
C GLU A 159 -9.08 3.18 6.64
N ASP A 160 -9.32 3.86 5.50
CA ASP A 160 -10.67 3.78 4.90
C ASP A 160 -10.96 2.36 4.35
N PRO A 161 -12.15 1.80 4.68
CA PRO A 161 -12.59 0.52 4.14
C PRO A 161 -12.66 0.53 2.61
N ALA A 162 -12.36 -0.62 2.01
CA ALA A 162 -12.41 -0.83 0.56
C ALA A 162 -13.79 -0.53 -0.07
N LEU A 163 -14.88 -0.55 0.71
CA LEU A 163 -16.25 -0.28 0.26
C LEU A 163 -16.43 1.13 -0.34
N PHE A 164 -15.68 2.13 0.12
CA PHE A 164 -15.79 3.52 -0.38
C PHE A 164 -14.83 3.82 -1.53
N ARG A 165 -14.12 2.79 -2.03
CA ARG A 165 -13.08 2.92 -3.06
C ARG A 165 -13.47 2.11 -4.29
N ASP A 166 -13.19 2.67 -5.44
CA ASP A 166 -13.05 1.86 -6.65
C ASP A 166 -11.87 0.91 -6.40
N GLY A 167 -12.09 -0.41 -6.50
CA GLY A 167 -11.19 -1.47 -5.99
C GLY A 167 -9.77 -1.54 -6.61
N SER A 168 -9.41 -0.52 -7.39
CA SER A 168 -8.18 -0.33 -8.13
C SER A 168 -7.07 0.40 -7.36
N ARG A 169 -7.38 1.21 -6.33
CA ARG A 169 -6.43 2.23 -5.78
C ARG A 169 -5.58 1.82 -4.57
N GLY A 170 -5.26 0.53 -4.43
CA GLY A 170 -4.35 0.03 -3.39
C GLY A 170 -4.92 0.05 -1.96
N GLN A 171 -4.52 -0.94 -1.17
CA GLN A 171 -4.89 -1.07 0.25
C GLN A 171 -3.79 -0.52 1.17
N PHE A 172 -2.56 -0.45 0.68
CA PHE A 172 -1.38 -0.01 1.42
C PHE A 172 -0.82 1.30 0.87
N VAL A 173 -0.24 2.13 1.74
CA VAL A 173 0.43 3.40 1.40
C VAL A 173 1.71 3.52 2.24
N PHE A 174 2.64 4.39 1.86
CA PHE A 174 3.76 4.72 2.74
C PHE A 174 3.24 5.29 4.07
N PRO A 175 3.87 4.94 5.21
CA PRO A 175 3.52 5.54 6.50
C PRO A 175 3.55 7.06 6.41
N GLY A 176 2.56 7.72 7.02
CA GLY A 176 2.37 9.16 6.89
C GLY A 176 0.94 9.53 6.51
N GLY A 177 0.68 10.82 6.42
CA GLY A 177 -0.67 11.31 6.27
C GLY A 177 -0.77 12.78 5.93
N ARG A 178 -1.98 13.31 6.07
CA ARG A 178 -2.32 14.66 5.63
C ARG A 178 -1.94 15.67 6.70
N VAL A 179 -1.43 16.82 6.27
CA VAL A 179 -1.26 17.97 7.16
C VAL A 179 -2.63 18.36 7.71
N SER A 180 -2.73 18.42 9.04
CA SER A 180 -3.88 18.93 9.75
C SER A 180 -3.61 20.36 10.27
N ASN A 181 -4.66 21.02 10.78
CA ASN A 181 -4.49 22.33 11.42
C ASN A 181 -3.56 22.30 12.64
N GLU A 182 -3.42 21.14 13.29
CA GLU A 182 -2.57 20.96 14.48
C GLU A 182 -1.08 20.89 14.12
N ASP A 183 -0.78 20.49 12.89
CA ASP A 183 0.59 20.42 12.36
C ASP A 183 1.12 21.81 11.95
N LEU A 184 0.22 22.78 11.80
CA LEU A 184 0.57 24.15 11.41
C LEU A 184 1.33 24.86 12.54
N PRO A 185 2.19 25.84 12.19
CA PRO A 185 2.77 26.74 13.17
C PRO A 185 1.69 27.30 14.12
N LYS A 186 1.96 27.26 15.43
CA LYS A 186 1.03 27.74 16.48
C LYS A 186 0.41 29.10 16.14
N PRO A 187 -0.77 29.45 16.70
CA PRO A 187 -1.49 30.68 16.38
C PRO A 187 -0.70 32.00 16.53
N VAL A 188 0.40 31.97 17.29
CA VAL A 188 1.38 33.07 17.40
C VAL A 188 2.05 33.40 16.05
N ARG A 189 2.05 32.45 15.10
CA ARG A 189 2.63 32.57 13.74
C ARG A 189 1.59 32.59 12.62
N LEU A 190 0.42 31.98 12.81
CA LEU A 190 -0.67 31.96 11.81
C LEU A 190 -2.01 32.30 12.45
N THR A 191 -2.78 33.18 11.81
CA THR A 191 -4.17 33.46 12.19
C THR A 191 -5.11 32.36 11.70
N ALA A 192 -6.34 32.27 12.23
CA ALA A 192 -7.32 31.27 11.80
C ALA A 192 -7.62 31.35 10.28
N SER A 193 -7.74 32.56 9.73
CA SER A 193 -7.89 32.75 8.28
C SER A 193 -6.68 32.21 7.51
N ARG A 194 -5.46 32.44 8.02
CA ARG A 194 -4.23 31.95 7.38
C ARG A 194 -4.09 30.42 7.45
N CYS A 195 -4.71 29.77 8.43
CA CYS A 195 -4.81 28.31 8.42
C CYS A 195 -5.74 27.81 7.31
N LEU A 196 -6.84 28.53 7.01
CA LEU A 196 -7.73 28.17 5.89
C LEU A 196 -7.04 28.40 4.53
N ASP A 197 -6.33 29.52 4.38
CA ASP A 197 -5.52 29.84 3.20
C ASP A 197 -4.57 28.69 2.83
N PHE A 198 -4.03 27.98 3.84
CA PHE A 198 -3.10 26.88 3.65
C PHE A 198 -3.65 25.75 2.76
N PHE A 199 -4.98 25.58 2.73
CA PHE A 199 -5.67 24.55 1.96
C PHE A 199 -6.39 25.08 0.71
N ASP A 200 -6.27 26.39 0.41
CA ASP A 200 -6.79 27.01 -0.80
C ASP A 200 -5.75 26.94 -1.92
N PRO A 201 -6.06 26.33 -3.08
CA PRO A 201 -5.13 26.24 -4.20
C PRO A 201 -4.76 27.62 -4.79
N ASN A 202 -5.56 28.66 -4.55
CA ASN A 202 -5.36 29.99 -5.13
C ASN A 202 -4.53 30.92 -4.24
N VAL A 203 -4.09 30.45 -3.06
CA VAL A 203 -3.30 31.25 -2.12
C VAL A 203 -1.86 30.77 -2.08
N GLU A 204 -0.92 31.70 -2.21
CA GLU A 204 0.50 31.43 -2.03
C GLU A 204 0.84 31.34 -0.53
N ILE A 205 1.61 30.31 -0.16
CA ILE A 205 1.95 30.00 1.22
C ILE A 205 3.46 30.13 1.41
N ASP A 206 3.86 30.74 2.54
CA ASP A 206 5.28 30.83 2.91
C ASP A 206 5.92 29.43 2.97
N PRO A 207 6.97 29.16 2.18
CA PRO A 207 7.67 27.87 2.16
C PRO A 207 8.17 27.40 3.54
N ARG A 208 8.44 28.32 4.47
CA ARG A 208 8.86 27.97 5.84
C ARG A 208 7.72 27.33 6.63
N HIS A 209 6.49 27.76 6.42
CA HIS A 209 5.32 27.17 7.06
C HIS A 209 5.01 25.80 6.47
N ILE A 210 5.17 25.64 5.16
CA ILE A 210 5.03 24.34 4.46
C ILE A 210 6.02 23.32 5.04
N ARG A 211 7.32 23.66 5.09
CA ARG A 211 8.35 22.75 5.62
C ARG A 211 8.11 22.38 7.08
N TYR A 212 7.70 23.35 7.90
CA TYR A 212 7.35 23.09 9.30
C TYR A 212 6.17 22.10 9.39
N ALA A 213 5.10 22.35 8.63
CA ALA A 213 3.90 21.54 8.65
C ALA A 213 4.20 20.09 8.25
N PHE A 214 4.91 19.87 7.13
CA PHE A 214 5.32 18.52 6.73
C PHE A 214 6.13 17.79 7.81
N SER A 215 7.07 18.47 8.46
CA SER A 215 7.89 17.87 9.52
C SER A 215 7.07 17.51 10.76
N GLN A 216 6.07 18.32 11.13
CA GLN A 216 5.16 17.97 12.24
C GLN A 216 4.23 16.82 11.86
N THR A 217 3.69 16.83 10.65
CA THR A 217 2.81 15.78 10.14
C THR A 217 3.52 14.43 10.12
N VAL A 218 4.72 14.32 9.53
CA VAL A 218 5.42 13.01 9.50
C VAL A 218 5.67 12.46 10.91
N ARG A 219 6.04 13.31 11.88
CA ARG A 219 6.20 12.88 13.29
C ARG A 219 4.91 12.47 13.97
N ARG A 220 3.80 13.16 13.69
CA ARG A 220 2.49 12.81 14.24
C ARG A 220 2.01 11.48 13.67
N GLU A 221 2.05 11.33 12.36
CA GLU A 221 1.58 10.15 11.67
C GLU A 221 2.43 8.92 12.03
N LEU A 222 3.76 9.03 12.14
CA LEU A 222 4.59 7.89 12.58
C LEU A 222 4.37 7.51 14.05
N ARG A 223 3.94 8.45 14.91
CA ARG A 223 3.50 8.14 16.28
C ARG A 223 2.20 7.37 16.30
N GLU A 224 1.27 7.74 15.42
CA GLU A 224 -0.07 7.15 15.35
C GLU A 224 -0.06 5.78 14.63
N GLU A 225 0.66 5.69 13.51
CA GLU A 225 0.68 4.52 12.64
C GLU A 225 1.72 3.47 13.04
N LEU A 226 2.88 3.89 13.55
CA LEU A 226 4.00 2.99 13.88
C LEU A 226 4.32 2.95 15.38
N GLU A 227 3.58 3.70 16.22
CA GLU A 227 3.77 3.78 17.67
C GLU A 227 5.20 4.22 18.09
N ILE A 228 5.89 4.93 17.20
CA ILE A 228 7.26 5.42 17.42
C ILE A 228 7.19 6.65 18.33
N SER A 229 7.84 6.60 19.49
CA SER A 229 7.83 7.71 20.47
C SER A 229 8.42 9.01 19.92
N GLY A 230 7.96 10.17 20.42
CA GLY A 230 8.37 11.48 19.87
C GLY A 230 9.86 11.82 20.01
N ASN A 231 10.57 11.22 20.97
CA ASN A 231 12.01 11.34 21.16
C ASN A 231 12.82 10.25 20.43
N ALA A 232 12.17 9.45 19.59
CA ALA A 232 12.77 8.29 18.93
C ALA A 232 13.32 8.58 17.52
N PHE A 233 13.21 9.83 17.06
CA PHE A 233 13.69 10.31 15.78
C PHE A 233 15.08 10.94 15.92
N GLU A 234 16.04 10.49 15.13
CA GLU A 234 17.36 11.14 15.01
C GLU A 234 17.32 12.23 13.94
N ALA A 235 16.70 11.91 12.79
CA ALA A 235 16.54 12.84 11.68
C ALA A 235 15.33 12.50 10.82
N GLU A 236 14.76 13.53 10.22
CA GLU A 236 13.75 13.45 9.16
C GLU A 236 14.20 14.36 8.02
N ILE A 237 14.59 13.76 6.90
CA ILE A 237 15.23 14.48 5.81
C ILE A 237 14.23 14.52 4.65
N PRO A 238 13.68 15.69 4.30
CA PRO A 238 12.80 15.81 3.14
C PRO A 238 13.59 15.48 1.87
N LEU A 239 12.99 14.67 1.00
CA LEU A 239 13.60 14.17 -0.22
C LEU A 239 13.16 15.03 -1.41
N GLY A 240 14.11 15.77 -1.98
CA GLY A 240 13.87 16.62 -3.15
C GLY A 240 12.73 17.62 -2.94
N GLU A 241 12.17 18.07 -4.06
CA GLU A 241 10.95 18.87 -4.06
C GLU A 241 9.71 18.00 -3.85
N PRO A 242 8.63 18.54 -3.24
CA PRO A 242 7.36 17.83 -3.11
C PRO A 242 6.84 17.32 -4.46
N ILE A 243 6.27 16.11 -4.45
CA ILE A 243 5.57 15.54 -5.59
C ILE A 243 4.26 16.31 -5.77
N HIS A 244 4.07 16.86 -6.97
CA HIS A 244 2.83 17.52 -7.37
C HIS A 244 1.92 16.52 -8.10
N TYR A 245 0.73 16.31 -7.56
CA TYR A 245 -0.23 15.34 -8.09
C TYR A 245 -1.63 15.95 -8.08
N ILE A 246 -2.34 15.94 -9.22
CA ILE A 246 -3.71 16.44 -9.30
C ILE A 246 -4.62 15.27 -9.63
N ALA A 247 -5.66 15.08 -8.83
CA ALA A 247 -6.59 13.98 -9.03
C ALA A 247 -8.01 14.34 -8.61
N LEU A 248 -8.96 13.68 -9.27
CA LEU A 248 -10.35 13.67 -8.88
C LEU A 248 -10.56 12.57 -7.85
N GLU A 249 -10.42 12.93 -6.57
CA GLU A 249 -10.45 11.97 -5.47
C GLU A 249 -10.68 12.61 -4.09
N GLY A 250 -10.77 11.75 -3.07
CA GLY A 250 -10.95 12.17 -1.68
C GLY A 250 -11.50 11.04 -0.81
N ALA A 251 -11.23 11.10 0.48
CA ALA A 251 -11.78 10.15 1.46
C ALA A 251 -13.20 10.60 1.88
N LYS A 252 -14.05 9.63 2.24
CA LYS A 252 -15.43 9.88 2.71
C LYS A 252 -16.19 10.83 1.76
N SER A 253 -16.77 11.92 2.27
CA SER A 253 -17.52 12.91 1.49
C SER A 253 -16.66 14.00 0.84
N ALA A 254 -15.33 13.94 0.93
CA ALA A 254 -14.43 14.97 0.42
C ALA A 254 -13.93 14.72 -1.02
N TYR A 255 -14.73 14.06 -1.87
CA TYR A 255 -14.34 13.76 -3.26
C TYR A 255 -14.35 15.04 -4.10
N SER A 256 -13.20 15.48 -4.62
CA SER A 256 -13.14 16.64 -5.52
C SER A 256 -11.85 16.67 -6.33
N ALA A 257 -11.77 17.56 -7.32
CA ALA A 257 -10.50 17.89 -7.93
C ALA A 257 -9.61 18.51 -6.87
N THR A 258 -8.58 17.77 -6.50
CA THR A 258 -7.68 18.11 -5.42
C THR A 258 -6.25 18.15 -5.97
N GLU A 259 -5.53 19.21 -5.65
CA GLU A 259 -4.08 19.22 -5.80
C GLU A 259 -3.42 18.71 -4.53
N TYR A 260 -2.51 17.78 -4.71
CA TYR A 260 -1.71 17.14 -3.67
C TYR A 260 -0.27 17.59 -3.81
N HIS A 261 0.29 18.01 -2.68
CA HIS A 261 1.73 18.21 -2.51
C HIS A 261 2.20 17.17 -1.51
N ILE A 262 2.92 16.17 -1.99
CA ILE A 262 3.38 15.05 -1.18
C ILE A 262 4.88 15.20 -0.96
N GLN A 263 5.32 15.38 0.28
CA GLN A 263 6.74 15.41 0.64
C GLN A 263 7.17 14.05 1.16
N PRO A 264 8.02 13.31 0.44
CA PRO A 264 8.67 12.14 0.98
C PRO A 264 9.79 12.53 1.95
N PHE A 265 10.02 11.70 2.96
CA PHE A 265 11.06 11.84 3.98
C PHE A 265 11.85 10.55 4.11
N SER A 266 13.17 10.67 4.19
CA SER A 266 14.01 9.64 4.80
C SER A 266 13.98 9.82 6.32
N VAL A 267 13.73 8.74 7.05
CA VAL A 267 13.60 8.78 8.52
C VAL A 267 14.70 7.93 9.15
N ALA A 268 15.48 8.56 10.03
CA ALA A 268 16.47 7.88 10.86
C ALA A 268 15.91 7.73 12.28
N LEU A 269 15.85 6.50 12.77
CA LEU A 269 15.38 6.15 14.11
C LEU A 269 16.56 5.84 15.01
N ASN A 270 16.49 6.29 16.26
CA ASN A 270 17.40 5.83 17.30
C ASN A 270 17.00 4.44 17.78
N ASP A 271 17.77 3.87 18.72
CA ASP A 271 17.53 2.51 19.22
C ASP A 271 16.14 2.32 19.84
N ALA A 272 15.63 3.33 20.55
CA ALA A 272 14.27 3.29 21.09
C ALA A 272 13.22 3.26 19.96
N GLY A 273 13.44 3.99 18.87
CA GLY A 273 12.57 4.00 17.69
C GLY A 273 12.58 2.68 16.94
N LYS A 274 13.76 2.08 16.74
CA LYS A 274 13.91 0.75 16.15
C LYS A 274 13.19 -0.32 16.98
N THR A 275 13.34 -0.29 18.31
CA THR A 275 12.63 -1.20 19.21
C THR A 275 11.12 -0.99 19.15
N GLY A 276 10.65 0.27 19.15
CA GLY A 276 9.24 0.61 19.02
C GLY A 276 8.63 0.09 17.71
N LEU A 277 9.33 0.28 16.59
CA LEU A 277 8.91 -0.22 15.28
C LEU A 277 8.76 -1.74 15.27
N LEU A 278 9.77 -2.48 15.75
CA LEU A 278 9.71 -3.94 15.82
C LEU A 278 8.53 -4.43 16.68
N ARG A 279 8.28 -3.78 17.83
CA ARG A 279 7.15 -4.10 18.71
C ARG A 279 5.80 -3.85 18.04
N CYS A 280 5.62 -2.69 17.40
CA CYS A 280 4.39 -2.36 16.69
C CYS A 280 4.10 -3.38 15.57
N MET A 281 5.13 -3.72 14.80
CA MET A 281 5.04 -4.73 13.74
C MET A 281 4.68 -6.13 14.25
N ALA A 282 5.17 -6.50 15.43
CA ALA A 282 4.85 -7.78 16.05
C ALA A 282 3.45 -7.80 16.68
N ALA A 283 2.99 -6.68 17.23
CA ALA A 283 1.67 -6.55 17.84
C ALA A 283 0.54 -6.45 16.81
N HIS A 284 0.80 -5.84 15.66
CA HIS A 284 -0.22 -5.54 14.64
C HIS A 284 0.22 -5.91 13.21
N PRO A 285 0.57 -7.18 12.94
CA PRO A 285 1.14 -7.60 11.65
C PRO A 285 0.21 -7.33 10.45
N GLU A 286 -1.11 -7.32 10.65
CA GLU A 286 -2.13 -7.07 9.62
C GLU A 286 -2.17 -5.62 9.11
N ARG A 287 -1.52 -4.69 9.83
CA ARG A 287 -1.40 -3.29 9.42
C ARG A 287 -0.29 -3.09 8.40
N PHE A 288 0.61 -4.04 8.20
CA PHE A 288 1.84 -3.83 7.44
C PHE A 288 1.96 -4.73 6.22
N ALA A 289 2.62 -4.22 5.18
CA ALA A 289 3.06 -5.01 4.05
C ALA A 289 4.41 -4.48 3.55
N TRP A 290 5.19 -5.39 3.00
CA TRP A 290 6.51 -5.11 2.44
C TRP A 290 6.48 -5.23 0.93
N PHE A 291 7.20 -4.32 0.26
CA PHE A 291 7.29 -4.29 -1.21
C PHE A 291 8.72 -4.01 -1.66
N THR A 292 9.21 -4.75 -2.66
CA THR A 292 10.43 -4.35 -3.40
C THR A 292 10.14 -3.16 -4.31
N SER A 293 11.19 -2.55 -4.88
CA SER A 293 11.03 -1.49 -5.88
C SER A 293 10.24 -1.93 -7.10
N GLU A 294 10.46 -3.16 -7.57
CA GLU A 294 9.73 -3.72 -8.71
C GLU A 294 8.26 -3.95 -8.36
N GLU A 295 7.97 -4.44 -7.16
CA GLU A 295 6.61 -4.64 -6.68
C GLU A 295 5.85 -3.32 -6.50
N LEU A 296 6.53 -2.26 -6.04
CA LEU A 296 5.96 -0.90 -6.00
C LEU A 296 5.72 -0.35 -7.40
N ALA A 297 6.65 -0.57 -8.34
CA ALA A 297 6.44 -0.19 -9.74
C ALA A 297 5.22 -0.91 -10.34
N ALA A 298 5.03 -2.20 -10.02
CA ALA A 298 3.85 -2.98 -10.41
C ALA A 298 2.59 -2.60 -9.61
N GLY A 299 2.73 -2.05 -8.41
CA GLY A 299 1.63 -1.69 -7.50
C GLY A 299 1.02 -2.89 -6.78
N VAL A 300 1.67 -4.04 -6.82
CA VAL A 300 1.23 -5.28 -6.18
C VAL A 300 2.44 -6.14 -5.81
N ASN A 301 2.44 -6.71 -4.60
CA ASN A 301 3.49 -7.64 -4.18
C ASN A 301 3.13 -9.10 -4.45
N ALA A 302 4.07 -10.02 -4.21
CA ALA A 302 3.88 -11.45 -4.40
C ALA A 302 2.72 -12.05 -3.57
N ALA A 303 2.36 -11.41 -2.45
CA ALA A 303 1.21 -11.81 -1.61
C ALA A 303 -0.13 -11.25 -2.11
N GLY A 304 -0.15 -10.49 -3.20
CA GLY A 304 -1.35 -9.86 -3.76
C GLY A 304 -1.78 -8.57 -3.06
N ALA A 305 -0.99 -8.05 -2.12
CA ALA A 305 -1.25 -6.77 -1.48
C ALA A 305 -1.03 -5.65 -2.51
N LYS A 306 -1.99 -4.73 -2.61
CA LYS A 306 -1.95 -3.63 -3.58
C LYS A 306 -1.46 -2.34 -2.93
N ALA A 307 -0.49 -1.68 -3.53
CA ALA A 307 0.08 -0.41 -3.07
C ALA A 307 -0.55 0.80 -3.79
N PHE A 308 -0.78 1.88 -3.07
CA PHE A 308 -1.13 3.18 -3.64
C PHE A 308 0.15 3.95 -3.98
N VAL A 309 0.49 4.01 -5.26
CA VAL A 309 1.74 4.61 -5.78
C VAL A 309 1.49 5.54 -6.96
N ASP A 310 0.23 5.92 -7.21
CA ASP A 310 -0.16 6.69 -8.40
C ASP A 310 0.57 8.03 -8.48
N ALA A 311 0.70 8.73 -7.34
CA ALA A 311 1.45 9.99 -7.27
C ALA A 311 2.95 9.79 -7.61
N ILE A 312 3.55 8.68 -7.21
CA ILE A 312 4.97 8.39 -7.51
C ILE A 312 5.14 8.11 -9.01
N ARG A 313 4.24 7.33 -9.61
CA ARG A 313 4.27 7.03 -11.05
C ARG A 313 4.13 8.27 -11.93
N GLN A 314 3.50 9.33 -11.42
CA GLN A 314 3.25 10.57 -12.17
C GLN A 314 4.38 11.62 -12.05
N GLY A 315 5.49 11.30 -11.37
CA GLY A 315 6.64 12.20 -11.29
C GLY A 315 7.40 12.19 -9.97
N GLY A 316 7.22 11.16 -9.14
CA GLY A 316 7.95 10.99 -7.90
C GLY A 316 9.40 10.54 -8.11
N PRO A 317 10.24 10.61 -7.07
CA PRO A 317 11.61 10.11 -7.11
C PRO A 317 11.65 8.60 -7.36
N ALA A 318 12.75 8.10 -7.92
CA ALA A 318 13.01 6.67 -7.97
C ALA A 318 13.08 6.09 -6.55
N LEU A 319 12.53 4.89 -6.39
CA LEU A 319 12.51 4.18 -5.11
C LEU A 319 13.71 3.22 -5.06
N ASP A 320 14.69 3.57 -4.24
CA ASP A 320 15.88 2.78 -3.97
C ASP A 320 15.92 2.39 -2.49
N PRO A 321 15.55 1.16 -2.12
CA PRO A 321 15.49 0.69 -0.74
C PRO A 321 16.84 0.81 -0.01
N ASP A 322 17.96 0.70 -0.73
CA ASP A 322 19.28 0.77 -0.12
C ASP A 322 19.55 2.18 0.44
N ALA A 323 19.04 3.22 -0.23
CA ALA A 323 19.15 4.60 0.21
C ALA A 323 18.31 4.92 1.47
N PHE A 324 17.32 4.08 1.80
CA PHE A 324 16.39 4.28 2.91
C PHE A 324 16.41 3.14 3.93
N THR A 325 17.44 2.29 3.87
CA THR A 325 17.59 1.15 4.76
C THR A 325 17.76 1.64 6.19
N THR A 326 16.90 1.15 7.08
CA THR A 326 17.00 1.39 8.52
C THR A 326 17.79 0.25 9.16
N PRO A 327 19.06 0.48 9.57
CA PRO A 327 19.88 -0.55 10.20
C PRO A 327 19.37 -0.82 11.62
N ILE A 328 18.65 -1.93 11.78
CA ILE A 328 18.14 -2.35 13.09
C ILE A 328 19.26 -2.98 13.93
N GLY A 329 19.93 -3.99 13.39
CA GLY A 329 21.04 -4.65 14.07
C GLY A 329 22.41 -4.08 13.70
N THR A 330 23.46 -4.75 14.17
CA THR A 330 24.85 -4.26 14.08
C THR A 330 25.73 -5.10 13.17
N ALA A 331 25.33 -6.34 12.89
CA ALA A 331 26.11 -7.26 12.06
C ALA A 331 25.76 -7.08 10.57
N SER A 332 26.79 -7.11 9.72
CA SER A 332 26.56 -7.26 8.27
C SER A 332 26.08 -8.69 7.98
N PRO A 333 25.05 -8.88 7.13
CA PRO A 333 24.51 -10.20 6.86
C PRO A 333 25.51 -11.09 6.12
N LEU A 334 25.53 -12.37 6.48
CA LEU A 334 26.27 -13.39 5.75
C LEU A 334 25.68 -13.52 4.33
N LYS A 335 26.45 -13.07 3.34
CA LYS A 335 26.06 -13.10 1.92
C LYS A 335 26.16 -14.49 1.30
N ASP A 336 27.13 -15.29 1.75
CA ASP A 336 27.29 -16.65 1.28
C ASP A 336 26.09 -17.51 1.73
N PRO A 337 25.49 -18.31 0.84
CA PRO A 337 24.44 -19.22 1.25
C PRO A 337 24.98 -20.25 2.23
N ILE A 338 24.14 -20.65 3.18
CA ILE A 338 24.52 -21.50 4.31
C ILE A 338 23.46 -22.58 4.55
N ASP A 339 23.91 -23.82 4.70
CA ASP A 339 23.07 -24.91 5.21
C ASP A 339 23.32 -25.05 6.72
N THR A 340 22.27 -24.94 7.53
CA THR A 340 22.35 -25.17 8.97
C THR A 340 22.30 -26.67 9.29
N PRO A 341 23.09 -27.14 10.27
CA PRO A 341 23.11 -28.55 10.64
C PRO A 341 21.74 -29.00 11.14
N GLY A 342 21.35 -30.24 10.84
CA GLY A 342 20.14 -30.86 11.39
C GLY A 342 20.40 -31.75 12.60
N LYS A 343 21.68 -32.06 12.88
CA LYS A 343 22.12 -32.92 14.00
C LYS A 343 23.50 -32.48 14.52
N PRO A 344 23.84 -32.74 15.80
CA PRO A 344 25.12 -32.32 16.40
C PRO A 344 26.39 -32.75 15.66
N SER A 345 26.33 -33.85 14.91
CA SER A 345 27.49 -34.37 14.15
C SER A 345 27.65 -33.72 12.77
N GLU A 346 26.69 -32.91 12.31
CA GLU A 346 26.72 -32.30 10.99
C GLU A 346 27.42 -30.93 11.01
N PRO A 347 28.26 -30.59 10.02
CA PRO A 347 28.83 -29.25 9.90
C PRO A 347 27.83 -28.27 9.26
N PHE A 348 28.13 -26.98 9.36
CA PHE A 348 27.57 -25.99 8.46
C PHE A 348 28.24 -26.11 7.08
N PHE A 349 27.47 -25.91 6.01
CA PHE A 349 27.97 -25.83 4.64
C PHE A 349 27.81 -24.42 4.08
N VAL A 350 28.93 -23.71 3.93
CA VAL A 350 28.93 -22.27 3.57
C VAL A 350 29.58 -22.05 2.21
N GLY A 351 28.96 -21.24 1.35
CA GLY A 351 29.56 -20.81 0.08
C GLY A 351 28.71 -21.15 -1.14
N THR A 352 29.32 -21.19 -2.32
CA THR A 352 28.58 -21.50 -3.56
C THR A 352 28.38 -23.01 -3.72
N THR A 353 27.28 -23.39 -4.37
CA THR A 353 26.94 -24.82 -4.55
C THR A 353 28.06 -25.59 -5.26
N GLY A 354 28.51 -26.70 -4.66
CA GLY A 354 29.62 -27.54 -5.12
C GLY A 354 31.01 -27.04 -4.73
N ARG A 355 31.12 -25.94 -3.97
CA ARG A 355 32.37 -25.39 -3.41
C ARG A 355 32.18 -24.96 -1.96
N GLU A 356 31.29 -25.63 -1.25
CA GLU A 356 30.95 -25.31 0.12
C GLU A 356 32.12 -25.66 1.05
N ARG A 357 32.47 -24.74 1.96
CA ARG A 357 33.35 -25.05 3.09
C ARG A 357 32.53 -25.68 4.20
N GLN A 358 33.06 -26.73 4.81
CA GLN A 358 32.52 -27.31 6.02
C GLN A 358 33.05 -26.54 7.22
N VAL A 359 32.14 -26.11 8.12
CA VAL A 359 32.51 -25.45 9.38
C VAL A 359 31.89 -26.24 10.52
N HIS A 360 32.73 -26.81 11.38
CA HIS A 360 32.30 -27.58 12.54
C HIS A 360 32.17 -26.66 13.75
N VAL A 361 31.01 -26.69 14.40
CA VAL A 361 30.73 -25.99 15.65
C VAL A 361 30.12 -27.00 16.62
N GLY A 362 30.59 -27.02 17.87
CA GLY A 362 30.08 -27.91 18.91
C GLY A 362 28.72 -27.45 19.42
N LEU A 363 27.67 -27.71 18.63
CA LEU A 363 26.28 -27.40 18.97
C LEU A 363 25.59 -28.62 19.57
N ASP A 364 24.80 -28.40 20.61
CA ASP A 364 23.87 -29.42 21.11
C ASP A 364 22.56 -29.43 20.29
N ALA A 365 21.66 -30.36 20.63
CA ALA A 365 20.40 -30.52 19.91
C ALA A 365 19.49 -29.29 20.06
N ASP A 366 19.43 -28.68 21.25
CA ASP A 366 18.56 -27.53 21.53
C ASP A 366 19.05 -26.29 20.78
N GLU A 367 20.36 -26.09 20.69
CA GLU A 367 21.00 -25.03 19.90
C GLU A 367 20.71 -25.17 18.40
N ILE A 368 20.73 -26.40 17.90
CA ILE A 368 20.40 -26.72 16.50
C ILE A 368 18.92 -26.44 16.22
N ASP A 369 18.04 -26.84 17.13
CA ASP A 369 16.61 -26.60 17.03
C ASP A 369 16.28 -25.10 17.05
N LEU A 370 16.95 -24.30 17.90
CA LEU A 370 16.86 -22.85 17.92
C LEU A 370 17.30 -22.23 16.58
N LEU A 371 18.46 -22.63 16.05
CA LEU A 371 18.95 -22.11 14.76
C LEU A 371 17.99 -22.45 13.62
N ASN A 372 17.55 -23.70 13.51
CA ASN A 372 16.65 -24.13 12.45
C ASN A 372 15.29 -23.43 12.56
N TRP A 373 14.79 -23.18 13.77
CA TRP A 373 13.58 -22.39 13.95
C TRP A 373 13.77 -20.94 13.49
N LEU A 374 14.90 -20.30 13.79
CA LEU A 374 15.24 -18.96 13.28
C LEU A 374 15.44 -18.94 11.76
N VAL A 375 15.95 -20.01 11.15
CA VAL A 375 15.98 -20.18 9.68
C VAL A 375 14.56 -20.18 9.12
N ALA A 376 13.63 -20.91 9.73
CA ALA A 376 12.23 -20.92 9.30
C ALA A 376 11.62 -19.51 9.33
N VAL A 377 11.82 -18.77 10.42
CA VAL A 377 11.34 -17.39 10.55
C VAL A 377 12.00 -16.46 9.53
N ARG A 378 13.32 -16.53 9.33
CA ARG A 378 14.04 -15.71 8.34
C ARG A 378 13.54 -15.95 6.92
N ARG A 379 13.09 -17.17 6.62
CA ARG A 379 12.56 -17.57 5.32
C ARG A 379 11.08 -17.26 5.14
N GLY A 380 10.40 -16.78 6.19
CA GLY A 380 8.96 -16.53 6.18
C GLY A 380 8.12 -17.80 6.10
N ASP A 381 8.61 -18.90 6.69
CA ASP A 381 7.82 -20.13 6.83
C ASP A 381 6.69 -19.94 7.86
N ASP A 382 5.61 -20.74 7.73
CA ASP A 382 4.48 -20.71 8.66
C ASP A 382 4.88 -21.18 10.06
N ILE A 383 4.50 -20.41 11.07
CA ILE A 383 4.71 -20.69 12.49
C ILE A 383 3.38 -21.13 13.11
N GLU A 384 3.35 -22.36 13.62
CA GLU A 384 2.17 -23.00 14.21
C GLU A 384 1.88 -22.44 15.61
N GLU A 385 2.94 -22.25 16.39
CA GLU A 385 2.87 -21.89 17.80
C GLU A 385 4.09 -21.04 18.17
N LEU A 386 3.87 -20.01 18.98
CA LEU A 386 4.92 -19.21 19.60
C LEU A 386 4.94 -19.49 21.10
N ALA A 387 6.15 -19.58 21.67
CA ALA A 387 6.30 -19.67 23.11
C ALA A 387 5.80 -18.37 23.79
N VAL A 388 5.42 -18.49 25.06
CA VAL A 388 4.99 -17.33 25.86
C VAL A 388 6.10 -16.29 25.91
N GLY A 389 5.77 -15.03 25.60
CA GLY A 389 6.76 -13.94 25.57
C GLY A 389 7.61 -13.91 24.30
N VAL A 390 7.28 -14.69 23.26
CA VAL A 390 7.91 -14.62 21.94
C VAL A 390 6.95 -14.01 20.94
N SER A 391 7.44 -13.07 20.12
CA SER A 391 6.68 -12.48 19.01
C SER A 391 7.58 -12.23 17.81
N ILE A 392 7.00 -12.16 16.60
CA ILE A 392 7.75 -11.99 15.36
C ILE A 392 7.34 -10.67 14.71
N ALA A 393 8.31 -9.80 14.42
CA ALA A 393 8.08 -8.61 13.62
C ALA A 393 7.89 -9.02 12.15
N SER A 394 6.64 -9.01 11.70
CA SER A 394 6.21 -9.62 10.43
C SER A 394 7.03 -9.15 9.22
N GLY A 395 7.51 -10.12 8.42
CA GLY A 395 8.26 -9.86 7.19
C GLY A 395 9.71 -9.41 7.37
N THR A 396 10.22 -9.29 8.60
CA THR A 396 11.59 -8.79 8.87
C THR A 396 12.58 -9.88 9.28
N GLY A 397 12.08 -11.01 9.77
CA GLY A 397 12.87 -12.07 10.40
C GLY A 397 13.34 -11.77 11.82
N TRP A 398 12.99 -10.61 12.40
CA TRP A 398 13.27 -10.28 13.80
C TRP A 398 12.25 -10.92 14.74
N VAL A 399 12.77 -11.51 15.82
CA VAL A 399 12.00 -12.20 16.86
C VAL A 399 12.25 -11.47 18.18
N LEU A 400 11.20 -10.98 18.82
CA LEU A 400 11.27 -10.34 20.13
C LEU A 400 11.06 -11.40 21.22
N ILE A 401 11.91 -11.37 22.24
CA ILE A 401 11.95 -12.38 23.31
C ILE A 401 11.93 -11.70 24.67
N GLU A 402 10.88 -11.94 25.45
CA GLU A 402 10.73 -11.40 26.82
C GLU A 402 11.39 -12.27 27.89
N ASP A 403 11.81 -13.50 27.55
CA ASP A 403 12.51 -14.39 28.48
C ASP A 403 14.05 -14.16 28.46
N ASP A 404 14.60 -13.72 29.59
CA ASP A 404 16.04 -13.47 29.76
C ASP A 404 16.91 -14.73 29.70
N HIS A 405 16.37 -15.89 30.10
CA HIS A 405 17.08 -17.16 30.04
C HIS A 405 17.28 -17.59 28.59
N ILE A 406 16.22 -17.49 27.78
CA ILE A 406 16.29 -17.78 26.34
C ILE A 406 17.26 -16.81 25.64
N LEU A 407 17.17 -15.51 25.93
CA LEU A 407 18.11 -14.51 25.36
C LEU A 407 19.57 -14.82 25.72
N THR A 408 19.83 -15.23 26.96
CA THR A 408 21.17 -15.61 27.41
C THR A 408 21.68 -16.85 26.67
N GLY A 409 20.81 -17.85 26.45
CA GLY A 409 21.11 -19.02 25.64
C GLY A 409 21.45 -18.64 24.20
N LEU A 410 20.66 -17.79 23.56
CA LEU A 410 20.91 -17.30 22.20
C LEU A 410 22.20 -16.50 22.08
N ARG A 411 22.55 -15.67 23.08
CA ARG A 411 23.84 -14.96 23.11
C ARG A 411 25.03 -15.91 23.27
N THR A 412 24.86 -16.99 24.02
CA THR A 412 25.87 -18.04 24.16
C THR A 412 26.06 -18.80 22.84
N LEU A 413 24.96 -19.17 22.19
CA LEU A 413 24.94 -19.75 20.86
C LEU A 413 25.62 -18.83 19.83
N ALA A 414 25.29 -17.54 19.84
CA ALA A 414 25.92 -16.53 18.99
C ALA A 414 27.44 -16.52 19.17
N ALA A 415 27.93 -16.46 20.42
CA ALA A 415 29.35 -16.48 20.70
C ALA A 415 30.05 -17.77 20.18
N LYS A 416 29.38 -18.93 20.24
CA LYS A 416 29.91 -20.20 19.69
C LYS A 416 30.06 -20.15 18.16
N VAL A 417 29.02 -19.68 17.44
CA VAL A 417 29.06 -19.61 15.97
C VAL A 417 29.99 -18.49 15.47
N ASP A 418 30.04 -17.36 16.18
CA ASP A 418 30.95 -16.25 15.89
C ASP A 418 32.42 -16.68 16.03
N ALA A 419 32.75 -17.45 17.07
CA ALA A 419 34.09 -18.00 17.28
C ALA A 419 34.54 -18.94 16.14
N ALA A 420 33.58 -19.54 15.43
CA ALA A 420 33.82 -20.36 14.24
C ALA A 420 33.83 -19.53 12.93
N GLY A 421 33.75 -18.21 13.02
CA GLY A 421 33.72 -17.29 11.87
C GLY A 421 32.38 -17.24 11.14
N LEU A 422 31.28 -17.49 11.86
CA LEU A 422 29.91 -17.47 11.34
C LEU A 422 29.03 -16.52 12.19
N PRO A 423 29.01 -15.20 11.89
CA PRO A 423 28.19 -14.23 12.61
C PRO A 423 26.69 -14.33 12.27
N LEU A 424 26.08 -15.45 12.66
CA LEU A 424 24.74 -15.87 12.22
C LEU A 424 23.61 -15.27 13.04
N LEU A 425 23.87 -14.73 14.22
CA LEU A 425 22.83 -14.14 15.05
C LEU A 425 23.12 -12.65 15.24
N ASP A 426 22.15 -11.82 14.91
CA ASP A 426 22.20 -10.38 15.12
C ASP A 426 21.17 -10.00 16.19
N PHE A 427 21.50 -8.97 16.97
CA PHE A 427 20.73 -8.57 18.14
C PHE A 427 20.45 -7.07 18.12
N HIS A 428 19.23 -6.71 18.52
CA HIS A 428 18.84 -5.33 18.80
C HIS A 428 17.96 -5.33 20.05
N ASP A 429 18.46 -4.81 21.16
CA ASP A 429 17.78 -4.88 22.47
C ASP A 429 17.38 -6.34 22.83
N ARG A 430 16.08 -6.64 22.85
CA ARG A 430 15.51 -7.98 23.11
C ARG A 430 15.13 -8.74 21.84
N ALA A 431 15.43 -8.18 20.67
CA ALA A 431 15.16 -8.80 19.38
C ALA A 431 16.40 -9.56 18.89
N VAL A 432 16.16 -10.72 18.29
CA VAL A 432 17.17 -11.56 17.64
C VAL A 432 16.74 -11.85 16.19
N ARG A 433 17.71 -11.97 15.28
CA ARG A 433 17.47 -12.37 13.89
C ARG A 433 18.58 -13.28 13.40
N LEU A 434 18.23 -14.25 12.55
CA LEU A 434 19.23 -14.97 11.76
C LEU A 434 19.82 -14.05 10.69
N ASN A 435 21.11 -13.76 10.83
CA ASN A 435 21.88 -12.83 10.01
C ASN A 435 22.48 -13.49 8.76
N ALA A 436 21.64 -14.16 7.97
CA ALA A 436 22.00 -14.77 6.70
C ALA A 436 21.03 -14.35 5.59
N VAL A 437 21.58 -14.03 4.42
CA VAL A 437 20.76 -13.65 3.25
C VAL A 437 20.04 -14.88 2.68
N THR A 438 20.75 -16.01 2.57
CA THR A 438 20.22 -17.22 1.94
C THR A 438 20.46 -18.46 2.82
N PRO A 439 19.66 -18.65 3.88
CA PRO A 439 19.76 -19.83 4.74
C PRO A 439 18.94 -21.01 4.19
N TYR A 440 19.48 -22.20 4.34
CA TYR A 440 18.89 -23.48 3.96
C TYR A 440 18.96 -24.47 5.13
N PHE A 441 18.10 -25.48 5.09
CA PHE A 441 18.14 -26.58 6.05
C PHE A 441 19.04 -27.71 5.57
N SER A 442 19.63 -28.46 6.49
CA SER A 442 20.33 -29.70 6.16
C SER A 442 19.40 -30.72 5.50
N SER A 443 19.99 -31.61 4.71
CA SER A 443 19.35 -32.78 4.11
C SER A 443 18.54 -33.63 5.11
N SER A 444 18.99 -33.67 6.38
CA SER A 444 18.36 -34.44 7.46
C SER A 444 17.04 -33.83 7.97
N SER A 445 16.72 -32.61 7.56
CA SER A 445 15.46 -31.93 7.87
C SER A 445 14.32 -32.26 6.89
N PHE A 446 14.58 -33.09 5.87
CA PHE A 446 13.61 -33.38 4.80
C PHE A 446 13.33 -34.87 4.65
N SER A 447 12.08 -35.17 4.27
CA SER A 447 11.73 -36.41 3.59
C SER A 447 11.36 -36.16 2.13
N MET A 448 11.67 -37.15 1.28
CA MET A 448 11.39 -37.11 -0.15
C MET A 448 10.52 -38.29 -0.57
N GLU A 449 9.50 -38.01 -1.37
CA GLU A 449 8.75 -39.02 -2.13
C GLU A 449 8.84 -38.70 -3.62
N ILE A 450 9.12 -39.71 -4.44
CA ILE A 450 9.09 -39.57 -5.89
C ILE A 450 8.24 -40.68 -6.53
N GLN A 451 7.28 -40.27 -7.35
CA GLN A 451 6.35 -41.17 -8.03
C GLN A 451 6.55 -41.08 -9.54
N ASP A 452 6.66 -42.25 -10.18
CA ASP A 452 6.58 -42.37 -11.64
C ASP A 452 5.09 -42.38 -12.05
N GLU A 453 4.62 -41.27 -12.61
CA GLU A 453 3.21 -41.09 -12.96
C GLU A 453 2.86 -41.69 -14.33
N ARG A 454 3.85 -41.91 -15.20
CA ARG A 454 3.63 -42.29 -16.61
C ARG A 454 4.66 -43.29 -17.14
N ARG A 455 5.08 -44.27 -16.32
CA ARG A 455 6.01 -45.35 -16.70
C ARG A 455 7.27 -44.82 -17.39
N GLY A 456 7.98 -43.95 -16.71
CA GLY A 456 9.24 -43.35 -17.14
C GLY A 456 9.10 -42.01 -17.86
N LYS A 457 7.89 -41.55 -18.18
CA LYS A 457 7.68 -40.32 -18.96
C LYS A 457 7.40 -39.06 -18.13
N SER A 458 7.04 -39.21 -16.86
CA SER A 458 6.69 -38.09 -15.99
C SER A 458 6.86 -38.51 -14.54
N TYR A 459 7.51 -37.66 -13.76
CA TYR A 459 7.75 -37.90 -12.35
C TYR A 459 7.17 -36.78 -11.52
N ARG A 460 6.59 -37.12 -10.37
CA ARG A 460 6.16 -36.16 -9.37
C ARG A 460 7.03 -36.28 -8.14
N LEU A 461 7.73 -35.21 -7.84
CA LEU A 461 8.52 -35.07 -6.62
C LEU A 461 7.65 -34.39 -5.57
N LYS A 462 7.67 -34.93 -4.36
CA LYS A 462 7.16 -34.29 -3.15
C LYS A 462 8.30 -34.20 -2.14
N LEU A 463 8.51 -33.01 -1.61
CA LEU A 463 9.41 -32.78 -0.50
C LEU A 463 8.59 -32.34 0.71
N SER A 464 8.99 -32.81 1.88
CA SER A 464 8.42 -32.38 3.15
C SER A 464 9.54 -32.01 4.10
N ARG A 465 9.64 -30.74 4.48
CA ARG A 465 10.46 -30.34 5.63
C ARG A 465 9.76 -30.79 6.90
N HIS A 466 10.48 -31.45 7.79
CA HIS A 466 9.95 -31.86 9.09
C HIS A 466 9.49 -30.65 9.92
N ARG A 467 8.64 -30.94 10.90
CA ARG A 467 8.21 -29.96 11.92
C ARG A 467 9.45 -29.58 12.74
N LEU A 468 9.66 -28.28 12.96
CA LEU A 468 10.77 -27.79 13.78
C LEU A 468 10.20 -27.31 15.11
N GLN A 469 10.71 -27.87 16.19
CA GLN A 469 10.31 -27.52 17.54
C GLN A 469 11.51 -26.92 18.25
N SER A 470 11.31 -25.80 18.93
CA SER A 470 12.35 -25.14 19.72
C SER A 470 11.74 -24.50 20.97
N PRO A 471 12.56 -24.04 21.92
CA PRO A 471 12.09 -23.21 23.03
C PRO A 471 11.36 -21.92 22.62
N LEU A 472 11.52 -21.45 21.37
CA LEU A 472 10.86 -20.24 20.85
C LEU A 472 9.46 -20.51 20.30
N GLY A 473 9.16 -21.78 19.99
CA GLY A 473 7.91 -22.18 19.35
C GLY A 473 8.10 -23.27 18.31
N ILE A 474 7.13 -23.37 17.41
CA ILE A 474 6.97 -24.49 16.50
C ILE A 474 6.72 -23.98 15.08
N ALA A 475 7.60 -24.34 14.14
CA ALA A 475 7.38 -24.10 12.73
C ALA A 475 6.70 -25.32 12.08
N SER A 476 5.62 -25.09 11.33
CA SER A 476 4.77 -26.14 10.76
C SER A 476 5.51 -27.03 9.76
N VAL A 477 5.01 -28.23 9.51
CA VAL A 477 5.51 -29.06 8.39
C VAL A 477 5.30 -28.31 7.08
N LYS A 478 6.36 -28.12 6.29
CA LYS A 478 6.26 -27.48 4.96
C LYS A 478 6.32 -28.54 3.87
N LYS A 479 5.34 -28.56 2.98
CA LYS A 479 5.25 -29.53 1.88
C LYS A 479 5.21 -28.81 0.54
N ALA A 480 5.95 -29.31 -0.43
CA ALA A 480 5.92 -28.80 -1.79
C ALA A 480 5.94 -29.96 -2.78
N SER A 481 5.27 -29.79 -3.93
CA SER A 481 5.28 -30.77 -5.02
C SER A 481 5.54 -30.12 -6.36
N ILE A 482 6.30 -30.79 -7.22
CA ILE A 482 6.56 -30.37 -8.59
C ILE A 482 6.57 -31.57 -9.54
N SER A 483 6.21 -31.34 -10.80
CA SER A 483 6.45 -32.28 -11.88
C SER A 483 7.85 -32.08 -12.44
N LEU A 484 8.62 -33.17 -12.55
CA LEU A 484 9.99 -33.14 -13.02
C LEU A 484 10.08 -33.52 -14.50
N PRO A 485 11.00 -32.90 -15.27
CA PRO A 485 11.39 -33.38 -16.59
C PRO A 485 11.88 -34.84 -16.53
N GLU A 486 11.65 -35.60 -17.60
CA GLU A 486 11.96 -37.04 -17.70
C GLU A 486 13.38 -37.39 -17.23
N VAL A 487 14.40 -36.70 -17.74
CA VAL A 487 15.81 -36.99 -17.41
C VAL A 487 16.11 -36.76 -15.93
N LEU A 488 15.67 -35.64 -15.36
CA LEU A 488 15.88 -35.31 -13.95
C LEU A 488 15.07 -36.24 -13.03
N GLY A 489 13.81 -36.50 -13.40
CA GLY A 489 12.92 -37.39 -12.66
C GLY A 489 13.41 -38.83 -12.63
N ASN A 490 13.87 -39.36 -13.77
CA ASN A 490 14.44 -40.70 -13.85
C ASN A 490 15.74 -40.81 -13.02
N ALA A 491 16.61 -39.81 -13.07
CA ALA A 491 17.83 -39.78 -12.26
C ALA A 491 17.50 -39.81 -10.76
N ILE A 492 16.60 -38.95 -10.28
CA ILE A 492 16.22 -38.90 -8.86
C ILE A 492 15.49 -40.18 -8.44
N TYR A 493 14.57 -40.70 -9.28
CA TYR A 493 13.83 -41.92 -8.99
C TYR A 493 14.78 -43.12 -8.86
N SER A 494 15.73 -43.25 -9.78
CA SER A 494 16.72 -44.32 -9.76
C SER A 494 17.65 -44.20 -8.55
N LEU A 495 18.15 -42.99 -8.23
CA LEU A 495 18.95 -42.73 -7.03
C LEU A 495 18.20 -43.09 -5.74
N HIS A 496 16.90 -42.80 -5.70
CA HIS A 496 16.04 -43.16 -4.58
C HIS A 496 15.91 -44.69 -4.41
N GLN A 497 15.84 -45.44 -5.52
CA GLN A 497 15.88 -46.90 -5.54
C GLN A 497 17.29 -47.51 -5.35
N GLY A 498 18.34 -46.67 -5.31
CA GLY A 498 19.73 -47.10 -5.15
C GLY A 498 20.49 -47.38 -6.45
N ASP A 499 19.91 -47.08 -7.60
CA ASP A 499 20.57 -47.15 -8.90
C ASP A 499 21.20 -45.79 -9.28
N LEU A 500 22.54 -45.78 -9.39
CA LEU A 500 23.32 -44.59 -9.69
C LEU A 500 23.47 -44.35 -11.21
N GLN A 501 23.28 -45.37 -12.03
CA GLN A 501 23.65 -45.34 -13.46
C GLN A 501 22.92 -44.23 -14.22
N PRO A 502 21.60 -44.03 -14.07
CA PRO A 502 20.89 -42.99 -14.80
C PRO A 502 21.34 -41.56 -14.45
N ALA A 503 21.79 -41.34 -13.21
CA ALA A 503 22.33 -40.07 -12.76
C ALA A 503 23.77 -39.85 -13.25
N LEU A 504 24.59 -40.91 -13.28
CA LEU A 504 25.96 -40.87 -13.80
C LEU A 504 25.98 -40.56 -15.30
N ASP A 505 25.14 -41.24 -16.09
CA ASP A 505 25.07 -41.08 -17.54
C ASP A 505 24.64 -39.67 -17.97
N ASN A 506 23.92 -38.96 -17.09
CA ASN A 506 23.29 -37.67 -17.40
C ASN A 506 23.70 -36.54 -16.45
N ILE A 507 24.82 -36.66 -15.73
CA ILE A 507 25.15 -35.78 -14.59
C ILE A 507 25.15 -34.28 -14.94
N GLU A 508 25.63 -33.90 -16.12
CA GLU A 508 25.65 -32.50 -16.56
C GLU A 508 24.24 -31.99 -16.90
N SER A 509 23.39 -32.84 -17.49
CA SER A 509 21.97 -32.53 -17.72
C SER A 509 21.21 -32.42 -16.40
N VAL A 510 21.46 -33.31 -15.44
CA VAL A 510 20.89 -33.27 -14.08
C VAL A 510 21.26 -31.96 -13.37
N LYS A 511 22.55 -31.59 -13.37
CA LYS A 511 23.02 -30.32 -12.79
C LYS A 511 22.35 -29.11 -13.43
N ARG A 512 22.17 -29.11 -14.75
CA ARG A 512 21.50 -28.02 -15.47
C ARG A 512 20.01 -27.95 -15.11
N MET A 513 19.28 -29.05 -15.22
CA MET A 513 17.84 -29.10 -14.94
C MET A 513 17.50 -28.82 -13.46
N GLN A 514 18.41 -29.14 -12.54
CA GLN A 514 18.27 -28.76 -11.13
C GLN A 514 18.23 -27.24 -10.94
N ARG A 515 18.91 -26.45 -11.79
CA ARG A 515 18.81 -24.99 -11.75
C ARG A 515 17.43 -24.50 -12.17
N ASP A 516 16.78 -25.21 -13.09
CA ASP A 516 15.44 -24.84 -13.57
C ASP A 516 14.36 -25.02 -12.50
N ILE A 517 14.59 -25.92 -11.53
CA ILE A 517 13.70 -26.13 -10.37
C ILE A 517 14.19 -25.40 -9.11
N ARG A 518 15.17 -24.51 -9.20
CA ARG A 518 15.75 -23.83 -8.03
C ARG A 518 14.71 -23.07 -7.23
N GLY A 519 13.78 -22.36 -7.90
CA GLY A 519 12.69 -21.66 -7.21
C GLY A 519 11.79 -22.60 -6.38
N PHE A 520 11.62 -23.86 -6.82
CA PHE A 520 10.92 -24.87 -6.03
C PHE A 520 11.72 -25.31 -4.79
N LEU A 521 13.02 -25.55 -4.93
CA LEU A 521 13.88 -25.93 -3.79
C LEU A 521 14.01 -24.79 -2.78
N ASP A 522 14.22 -23.58 -3.28
CA ASP A 522 14.22 -22.35 -2.50
C ASP A 522 12.87 -22.13 -1.80
N SER A 523 11.74 -22.62 -2.33
CA SER A 523 10.43 -22.48 -1.65
C SER A 523 10.31 -23.33 -0.37
N ILE A 524 10.99 -24.47 -0.30
CA ILE A 524 10.95 -25.40 0.85
C ILE A 524 12.21 -25.31 1.74
N GLY A 525 13.22 -24.55 1.31
CA GLY A 525 14.47 -24.36 2.05
C GLY A 525 15.50 -25.45 1.85
N ALA A 526 15.37 -26.23 0.77
CA ALA A 526 16.41 -27.14 0.31
C ALA A 526 17.33 -26.39 -0.68
N ARG A 527 18.63 -26.60 -0.58
CA ARG A 527 19.60 -26.00 -1.52
C ARG A 527 19.66 -26.75 -2.84
N LEU A 528 19.60 -28.08 -2.78
CA LEU A 528 19.76 -28.99 -3.91
C LEU A 528 19.12 -30.35 -3.60
N LEU A 529 18.80 -31.10 -4.65
CA LEU A 529 18.29 -32.48 -4.62
C LEU A 529 19.38 -33.51 -4.87
N VAL A 530 20.30 -33.22 -5.79
CA VAL A 530 21.40 -34.11 -6.17
C VAL A 530 22.71 -33.37 -6.00
N ARG A 531 23.63 -33.96 -5.22
CA ARG A 531 25.03 -33.56 -5.10
C ARG A 531 25.95 -34.60 -5.70
N GLN A 532 27.20 -34.21 -5.88
CA GLN A 532 28.26 -35.12 -6.29
C GLN A 532 29.34 -35.10 -5.21
N ILE A 533 29.60 -36.25 -4.58
CA ILE A 533 30.67 -36.43 -3.60
C ILE A 533 31.69 -37.37 -4.23
N ASP A 534 32.94 -36.92 -4.34
CA ASP A 534 34.05 -37.68 -4.94
C ASP A 534 33.71 -38.31 -6.31
N GLY A 535 32.91 -37.60 -7.11
CA GLY A 535 32.47 -38.04 -8.43
C GLY A 535 31.17 -38.86 -8.44
N VAL A 536 30.65 -39.26 -7.28
CA VAL A 536 29.45 -40.10 -7.15
C VAL A 536 28.19 -39.24 -6.92
N PRO A 537 27.13 -39.37 -7.73
CA PRO A 537 25.88 -38.66 -7.50
C PRO A 537 25.12 -39.25 -6.31
N GLU A 538 24.66 -38.37 -5.43
CA GLU A 538 23.88 -38.72 -4.25
C GLU A 538 22.70 -37.78 -4.07
N LEU A 539 21.64 -38.27 -3.43
CA LEU A 539 20.54 -37.42 -2.98
C LEU A 539 21.02 -36.54 -1.82
N ALA A 540 20.74 -35.25 -1.94
CA ALA A 540 21.01 -34.24 -0.92
C ALA A 540 19.78 -33.90 -0.06
N VAL A 541 18.73 -34.69 -0.17
CA VAL A 541 17.54 -34.67 0.66
C VAL A 541 17.26 -36.11 1.13
N GLY A 542 16.70 -36.25 2.33
CA GLY A 542 16.52 -37.54 2.99
C GLY A 542 15.74 -38.57 2.16
N ARG A 543 16.05 -39.85 2.40
CA ARG A 543 15.31 -41.02 1.89
C ARG A 543 14.05 -41.28 2.71
#